data_AF-A0A2P4QL06-F1
#
_entry.id   AF-A0A2P4QL06-F1
#
_cell.length_a   1.000
_cell.length_b   1.000
_cell.length_c   1.000
_cell.angle_alpha   90.00
_cell.angle_beta   90.00
_cell.angle_gamma   90.00
#
_symmetry.space_group_name_H-M   'P 1'
#
loop_
_entity.id
_entity.type
_entity.pdbx_description
1 polymer ?
#
loop_
_entity_poly.entity_id
_entity_poly.type
_entity_poly.pdbx_seq_one_letter_code
_entity_poly.pdbx_strand_id
1 'polypeptide(L)'
;MERSSSSLTNMIVDQPESVNDRQSSSDESFTEGSPPYEQNEGSSRNKLGKRKAIDNADYADNDETRRMTKRVKVMWTDRELLALEEGMRQHGKQWTTIKKNYGEKGQILENRSAAKLKDKARCEYHRRQRDGIEAGVFGIMDGQ
;
A
#
# COMPACT_ATOMS: atom_id res chain seq x y z
N MET A 1 28.22 40.94 66.89
CA MET A 1 28.82 41.95 66.01
C MET A 1 27.76 42.47 65.07
N GLU A 2 27.53 43.77 65.16
CA GLU A 2 26.79 44.61 64.20
C GLU A 2 27.30 44.35 62.77
N ARG A 3 26.48 44.44 61.73
CA ARG A 3 26.36 45.70 60.99
C ARG A 3 25.14 45.73 60.07
N SER A 4 24.53 46.90 60.11
CA SER A 4 23.35 47.41 59.44
C SER A 4 23.44 47.53 57.92
N SER A 5 22.25 47.71 57.32
CA SER A 5 21.89 48.61 56.20
C SER A 5 22.53 48.33 54.82
N SER A 6 21.87 48.47 53.67
CA SER A 6 20.92 49.50 53.25
C SER A 6 20.29 49.18 51.87
N SER A 7 18.98 49.43 51.76
CA SER A 7 18.28 50.25 50.74
C SER A 7 18.34 49.97 49.22
N LEU A 8 17.16 49.58 48.68
CA LEU A 8 16.43 50.02 47.47
C LEU A 8 17.21 50.39 46.18
N THR A 9 17.00 49.59 45.11
CA THR A 9 16.92 50.07 43.72
C THR A 9 16.04 49.16 42.82
N ASN A 10 14.90 49.73 42.42
CA ASN A 10 14.26 49.80 41.09
C ASN A 10 14.04 48.54 40.21
N MET A 11 12.75 48.29 39.93
CA MET A 11 12.24 47.61 38.73
C MET A 11 12.41 48.47 37.45
N ILE A 12 12.23 47.83 36.28
CA ILE A 12 11.98 48.36 34.90
C ILE A 12 13.21 48.21 33.98
N VAL A 13 13.22 47.17 33.13
CA VAL A 13 12.85 47.13 31.69
C VAL A 13 13.97 47.64 30.78
N ASP A 14 14.52 46.79 29.92
CA ASP A 14 14.42 46.86 28.45
C ASP A 14 15.19 45.68 27.79
N GLN A 15 14.78 45.34 26.57
CA GLN A 15 15.27 44.32 25.62
C GLN A 15 16.68 44.65 25.04
N PRO A 16 17.18 44.04 23.93
CA PRO A 16 17.40 42.64 23.53
C PRO A 16 18.86 42.42 22.99
N GLU A 17 19.09 41.33 22.23
CA GLU A 17 20.23 41.00 21.33
C GLU A 17 21.31 40.04 21.89
N SER A 18 21.24 38.75 21.54
CA SER A 18 21.88 38.07 20.39
C SER A 18 23.38 37.79 20.60
N VAL A 19 23.77 36.53 20.79
CA VAL A 19 24.44 35.70 19.77
C VAL A 19 24.75 34.30 20.34
N ASN A 20 24.29 33.28 19.61
CA ASN A 20 24.79 31.93 19.39
C ASN A 20 25.85 31.35 20.34
N ASP A 21 25.48 30.25 21.02
CA ASP A 21 26.41 29.13 21.19
C ASP A 21 25.72 27.79 20.92
N ARG A 22 26.19 27.24 19.81
CA ARG A 22 26.08 25.89 19.28
C ARG A 22 26.23 24.83 20.37
N GLN A 23 25.21 24.00 20.57
CA GLN A 23 25.45 22.61 20.97
C GLN A 23 24.32 21.66 20.54
N SER A 24 24.75 20.67 19.78
CA SER A 24 24.05 19.50 19.30
C SER A 24 23.86 18.49 20.43
N SER A 25 22.65 17.97 20.64
CA SER A 25 22.42 16.55 20.95
C SER A 25 20.92 16.25 20.96
N SER A 26 20.49 15.35 20.08
CA SER A 26 19.17 14.69 20.13
C SER A 26 19.13 13.72 21.31
N ASP A 27 18.06 13.76 22.09
CA ASP A 27 17.55 12.62 22.85
C ASP A 27 16.05 12.86 23.13
N GLU A 28 15.19 12.39 22.23
CA GLU A 28 13.74 12.43 22.44
C GLU A 28 13.28 11.03 22.83
N SER A 29 13.03 10.90 24.12
CA SER A 29 12.60 9.72 24.84
C SER A 29 11.24 9.17 24.40
N PHE A 30 11.19 7.83 24.39
CA PHE A 30 10.04 6.97 24.67
C PHE A 30 8.78 7.67 25.22
N THR A 31 7.69 7.62 24.46
CA THR A 31 6.34 7.50 25.05
C THR A 31 5.65 6.32 24.40
N GLU A 32 5.78 5.18 25.08
CA GLU A 32 4.97 3.99 24.94
C GLU A 32 3.54 4.32 25.38
N GLY A 33 2.56 4.04 24.52
CA GLY A 33 1.15 4.35 24.76
C GLY A 33 0.27 3.87 23.62
N SER A 34 0.35 2.56 23.30
CA SER A 34 -0.52 1.91 22.34
C SER A 34 -2.00 2.05 22.71
N PRO A 35 -2.87 2.54 21.82
CA PRO A 35 -4.30 2.31 21.94
C PRO A 35 -4.59 0.81 21.71
N PRO A 36 -5.53 0.19 22.47
CA PRO A 36 -5.87 -1.20 22.30
C PRO A 36 -6.52 -1.39 20.93
N TYR A 37 -5.84 -2.10 20.03
CA TYR A 37 -6.47 -2.52 18.78
C TYR A 37 -7.50 -3.59 19.13
N GLU A 38 -8.77 -3.22 19.06
CA GLU A 38 -9.85 -4.19 19.12
C GLU A 38 -9.70 -5.17 17.95
N GLN A 39 -9.67 -6.45 18.31
CA GLN A 39 -9.84 -7.56 17.40
C GLN A 39 -11.27 -7.50 16.85
N ASN A 40 -11.44 -7.04 15.61
CA ASN A 40 -12.67 -7.25 14.87
C ASN A 40 -12.43 -8.31 13.78
N GLU A 41 -12.58 -9.53 14.26
CA GLU A 41 -13.05 -10.73 13.58
C GLU A 41 -13.59 -10.52 12.15
N GLY A 42 -13.16 -11.41 11.25
CA GLY A 42 -14.14 -12.09 10.41
C GLY A 42 -14.67 -11.35 9.17
N SER A 43 -14.01 -11.66 8.06
CA SER A 43 -14.65 -12.39 6.95
C SER A 43 -15.71 -11.70 6.06
N SER A 44 -15.41 -11.78 4.75
CA SER A 44 -16.37 -12.09 3.69
C SER A 44 -17.57 -11.15 3.48
N ARG A 45 -17.42 -10.24 2.52
CA ARG A 45 -18.58 -9.79 1.72
C ARG A 45 -18.48 -10.31 0.30
N ASN A 46 -18.85 -11.58 0.17
CA ASN A 46 -19.48 -12.11 -1.05
C ASN A 46 -20.61 -11.14 -1.43
N LYS A 47 -20.48 -10.46 -2.57
CA LYS A 47 -21.62 -9.74 -3.16
C LYS A 47 -22.64 -10.77 -3.62
N LEU A 48 -23.61 -11.06 -2.75
CA LEU A 48 -24.80 -11.82 -3.04
C LEU A 48 -25.67 -11.01 -4.02
N GLY A 49 -25.44 -11.22 -5.31
CA GLY A 49 -26.37 -10.81 -6.35
C GLY A 49 -27.66 -11.61 -6.17
N LYS A 50 -28.74 -10.94 -5.78
CA LYS A 50 -30.10 -11.49 -5.69
C LYS A 50 -30.48 -12.10 -7.04
N ARG A 51 -30.53 -13.43 -7.12
CA ARG A 51 -31.13 -14.13 -8.26
C ARG A 51 -32.64 -14.16 -8.03
N LYS A 52 -33.37 -13.49 -8.92
CA LYS A 52 -34.83 -13.56 -9.05
C LYS A 52 -35.19 -15.04 -9.34
N ALA A 53 -36.04 -15.64 -8.50
CA ALA A 53 -36.56 -16.98 -8.75
C ALA A 53 -37.40 -16.93 -10.03
N ILE A 54 -37.05 -17.79 -10.99
CA ILE A 54 -37.89 -18.13 -12.13
C ILE A 54 -38.26 -19.59 -11.96
N ASP A 55 -39.45 -19.80 -11.40
CA ASP A 55 -40.12 -21.08 -11.27
C ASP A 55 -40.64 -21.47 -12.67
N ASN A 56 -39.76 -22.07 -13.47
CA ASN A 56 -40.15 -22.80 -14.67
C ASN A 56 -39.84 -24.27 -14.45
N ALA A 57 -40.90 -25.00 -14.15
CA ALA A 57 -40.95 -26.44 -14.25
C ALA A 57 -40.73 -26.89 -15.70
N ASP A 58 -40.26 -28.13 -15.81
CA ASP A 58 -40.30 -28.97 -17.01
C ASP A 58 -39.24 -28.70 -18.08
N TYR A 59 -38.13 -29.44 -18.01
CA TYR A 59 -37.51 -30.19 -19.10
C TYR A 59 -36.30 -30.91 -18.48
N ALA A 60 -36.46 -32.22 -18.24
CA ALA A 60 -35.37 -33.11 -17.93
C ALA A 60 -34.38 -33.18 -19.11
N ASP A 61 -33.13 -33.48 -18.77
CA ASP A 61 -31.99 -33.78 -19.64
C ASP A 61 -30.99 -32.61 -19.86
N ASN A 62 -29.72 -32.88 -19.51
CA ASN A 62 -28.52 -32.04 -19.65
C ASN A 62 -28.12 -31.04 -18.53
N ASP A 63 -28.23 -31.43 -17.26
CA ASP A 63 -27.67 -30.65 -16.12
C ASP A 63 -26.33 -31.20 -15.57
N GLU A 64 -25.87 -32.38 -16.01
CA GLU A 64 -24.63 -33.00 -15.52
C GLU A 64 -23.36 -32.39 -16.14
N THR A 65 -23.42 -31.85 -17.36
CA THR A 65 -22.24 -31.30 -18.05
C THR A 65 -21.92 -29.84 -17.70
N ARG A 66 -22.84 -29.14 -17.03
CA ARG A 66 -22.73 -27.68 -16.79
C ARG A 66 -22.10 -27.33 -15.44
N ARG A 67 -21.88 -28.33 -14.59
CA ARG A 67 -21.29 -28.19 -13.25
C ARG A 67 -19.88 -28.77 -13.32
N MET A 68 -18.86 -27.98 -12.94
CA MET A 68 -17.48 -28.44 -12.65
C MET A 68 -16.35 -28.20 -13.67
N THR A 69 -16.43 -27.22 -14.57
CA THR A 69 -15.16 -26.61 -15.08
C THR A 69 -14.68 -25.56 -14.08
N LYS A 70 -14.08 -26.03 -12.98
CA LYS A 70 -13.41 -25.17 -11.98
C LYS A 70 -12.38 -24.34 -12.74
N ARG A 71 -12.66 -23.04 -12.96
CA ARG A 71 -11.77 -22.15 -13.72
C ARG A 71 -10.41 -22.13 -13.03
N VAL A 72 -9.42 -22.77 -13.63
CA VAL A 72 -8.05 -22.81 -13.12
C VAL A 72 -7.54 -21.37 -13.11
N LYS A 73 -7.24 -20.84 -11.91
CA LYS A 73 -6.67 -19.50 -11.77
C LYS A 73 -5.22 -19.55 -12.24
N VAL A 74 -4.93 -18.90 -13.37
CA VAL A 74 -3.54 -18.76 -13.85
C VAL A 74 -2.76 -17.90 -12.85
N MET A 75 -1.94 -18.56 -12.04
CA MET A 75 -1.07 -17.93 -11.04
C MET A 75 0.02 -17.11 -11.74
N TRP A 76 0.50 -16.06 -11.07
CA TRP A 76 1.63 -15.28 -11.54
C TRP A 76 2.91 -16.04 -11.22
N THR A 77 3.76 -16.20 -12.23
CA THR A 77 5.09 -16.78 -12.06
C THR A 77 6.10 -15.71 -11.67
N ASP A 78 7.20 -16.11 -11.05
CA ASP A 78 8.26 -15.19 -10.64
C ASP A 78 8.90 -14.49 -11.85
N ARG A 79 9.01 -15.20 -12.99
CA ARG A 79 9.49 -14.62 -14.25
C ARG A 79 8.57 -13.50 -14.74
N GLU A 80 7.24 -13.70 -14.69
CA GLU A 80 6.28 -12.67 -15.04
C GLU A 80 6.36 -11.47 -14.09
N LEU A 81 6.59 -11.71 -12.80
CA LEU A 81 6.79 -10.65 -11.81
C LEU A 81 8.05 -9.83 -12.10
N LEU A 82 9.17 -10.48 -12.36
CA LEU A 82 10.41 -9.81 -12.72
C LEU A 82 10.27 -9.00 -14.02
N ALA A 83 9.62 -9.56 -15.04
CA ALA A 83 9.35 -8.85 -16.29
C ALA A 83 8.44 -7.62 -16.07
N LEU A 84 7.47 -7.73 -15.16
CA LEU A 84 6.61 -6.60 -14.78
C LEU A 84 7.40 -5.52 -14.04
N GLU A 85 8.22 -5.90 -13.07
CA GLU A 85 9.08 -4.98 -12.31
C GLU A 85 10.06 -4.25 -13.23
N GLU A 86 10.71 -4.98 -14.14
CA GLU A 86 11.62 -4.44 -15.14
C GLU A 86 10.90 -3.51 -16.13
N GLY A 87 9.71 -3.90 -16.61
CA GLY A 87 8.88 -3.06 -17.46
C GLY A 87 8.45 -1.76 -16.76
N MET A 88 8.12 -1.83 -15.46
CA MET A 88 7.80 -0.64 -14.66
C MET A 88 9.03 0.22 -14.38
N ARG A 89 10.21 -0.38 -14.23
CA ARG A 89 11.47 0.34 -14.07
C ARG A 89 11.81 1.18 -15.30
N GLN A 90 11.53 0.67 -16.49
CA GLN A 90 11.81 1.36 -17.76
C GLN A 90 10.71 2.35 -18.18
N HIS A 91 9.44 1.99 -18.02
CA HIS A 91 8.31 2.74 -18.58
C HIS A 91 7.32 3.29 -17.55
N GLY A 92 7.52 3.02 -16.26
CA GLY A 92 6.62 3.44 -15.18
C GLY A 92 5.23 2.80 -15.28
N LYS A 93 4.17 3.63 -15.30
CA LYS A 93 2.76 3.18 -15.36
C LYS A 93 2.24 2.95 -16.80
N GLN A 94 3.11 2.87 -17.81
CA GLN A 94 2.70 2.70 -19.21
C GLN A 94 2.41 1.21 -19.51
N TRP A 95 1.27 0.71 -19.02
CA TRP A 95 0.91 -0.72 -19.13
C TRP A 95 0.82 -1.24 -20.56
N THR A 96 0.36 -0.40 -21.49
CA THR A 96 0.27 -0.73 -22.93
C THR A 96 1.65 -0.88 -23.55
N THR A 97 2.58 0.02 -23.22
CA THR A 97 3.98 -0.03 -23.64
C THR A 97 4.67 -1.27 -23.09
N ILE A 98 4.50 -1.56 -21.80
CA ILE A 98 5.05 -2.76 -21.16
C ILE A 98 4.49 -4.02 -21.81
N LYS A 99 3.17 -4.06 -22.08
CA LYS A 99 2.54 -5.19 -22.77
C LYS A 99 3.09 -5.37 -24.20
N LYS A 100 3.36 -4.28 -24.91
CA LYS A 100 3.95 -4.34 -26.25
C LYS A 100 5.37 -4.90 -26.22
N ASN A 101 6.21 -4.46 -25.28
CA ASN A 101 7.61 -4.88 -25.21
C ASN A 101 7.80 -6.30 -24.65
N TYR A 102 6.99 -6.70 -23.66
CA TYR A 102 7.18 -7.93 -22.90
C TYR A 102 6.07 -8.98 -23.08
N GLY A 103 5.09 -8.71 -23.95
CA GLY A 103 3.92 -9.58 -24.10
C GLY A 103 3.53 -9.88 -25.53
N GLU A 104 4.45 -9.74 -26.47
CA GLU A 104 4.37 -10.37 -27.79
C GLU A 104 4.45 -11.91 -27.69
N LYS A 105 4.16 -12.60 -28.80
CA LYS A 105 4.15 -14.07 -28.84
C LYS A 105 5.52 -14.63 -28.47
N GLY A 106 5.56 -15.56 -27.52
CA GLY A 106 6.80 -16.15 -26.99
C GLY A 106 7.46 -15.35 -25.87
N GLN A 107 6.89 -14.21 -25.46
CA GLN A 107 7.39 -13.42 -24.34
C GLN A 107 6.76 -13.83 -23.01
N ILE A 108 7.41 -13.40 -21.92
CA ILE A 108 7.05 -13.81 -20.56
C ILE A 108 5.63 -13.35 -20.18
N LEU A 109 5.19 -12.16 -20.63
CA LEU A 109 3.86 -11.61 -20.34
C LEU A 109 2.84 -11.85 -21.46
N GLU A 110 3.08 -12.82 -22.36
CA GLU A 110 2.19 -13.13 -23.50
C GLU A 110 0.71 -13.27 -23.06
N ASN A 111 0.47 -14.03 -21.99
CA ASN A 111 -0.87 -14.35 -21.50
C ASN A 111 -1.47 -13.28 -20.57
N ARG A 112 -0.79 -12.16 -20.34
CA ARG A 112 -1.25 -11.08 -19.45
C ARG A 112 -1.67 -9.87 -20.27
N SER A 113 -2.86 -9.34 -20.02
CA SER A 113 -3.29 -8.07 -20.62
C SER A 113 -2.76 -6.88 -19.82
N ALA A 114 -2.71 -5.69 -20.44
CA ALA A 114 -2.28 -4.45 -19.77
C ALA A 114 -3.06 -4.18 -18.46
N ALA A 115 -4.36 -4.50 -18.43
CA ALA A 115 -5.18 -4.41 -17.22
C ALA A 115 -4.68 -5.36 -16.11
N LYS A 116 -4.29 -6.60 -16.45
CA LYS A 116 -3.73 -7.55 -15.49
C LYS A 116 -2.39 -7.08 -14.94
N LEU A 117 -1.55 -6.45 -15.76
CA LEU A 117 -0.28 -5.87 -15.31
C LEU A 117 -0.52 -4.78 -14.26
N LYS A 118 -1.43 -3.84 -14.56
CA LYS A 118 -1.84 -2.79 -13.62
C LYS A 118 -2.38 -3.35 -12.31
N ASP A 119 -3.34 -4.28 -12.39
CA ASP A 119 -3.95 -4.89 -11.22
C ASP A 119 -2.93 -5.61 -10.36
N LYS A 120 -2.00 -6.35 -10.98
CA LYS A 120 -0.94 -7.05 -10.26
C LYS A 120 0.02 -6.08 -9.59
N ALA A 121 0.43 -5.01 -10.27
CA ALA A 121 1.32 -4.01 -9.69
C ALA A 121 0.66 -3.29 -8.50
N ARG A 122 -0.65 -3.00 -8.55
CA ARG A 122 -1.39 -2.48 -7.38
C ARG A 122 -1.43 -3.49 -6.23
N CYS A 123 -1.70 -4.75 -6.53
CA CYS A 123 -1.69 -5.80 -5.51
C CYS A 123 -0.31 -5.97 -4.86
N GLU A 124 0.77 -5.93 -5.62
CA GLU A 124 2.14 -6.00 -5.08
C GLU A 124 2.46 -4.78 -4.21
N TYR A 125 2.07 -3.59 -4.64
CA TYR A 125 2.22 -2.38 -3.83
C TYR A 125 1.55 -2.51 -2.46
N HIS A 126 0.24 -2.84 -2.44
CA HIS A 126 -0.49 -3.00 -1.17
C HIS A 126 0.03 -4.16 -0.33
N ARG A 127 0.46 -5.26 -0.96
CA ARG A 127 1.08 -6.38 -0.26
C ARG A 127 2.35 -5.93 0.46
N ARG A 128 3.26 -5.25 -0.24
CA ARG A 128 4.52 -4.75 0.34
C ARG A 128 4.28 -3.74 1.46
N GLN A 129 3.31 -2.83 1.29
CA GLN A 129 2.90 -1.88 2.33
C GLN A 129 2.41 -2.59 3.60
N ARG A 130 1.53 -3.58 3.46
CA ARG A 130 1.04 -4.36 4.60
C ARG A 130 2.13 -5.19 5.26
N ASP A 131 3.00 -5.80 4.46
CA ASP A 131 4.06 -6.67 4.93
C ASP A 131 5.28 -5.87 5.46
N GLY A 132 5.25 -4.52 5.42
CA GLY A 132 6.33 -3.64 5.87
C GLY A 132 7.60 -3.69 4.99
N ILE A 133 7.45 -4.15 3.75
CA ILE A 133 8.54 -4.31 2.78
C ILE A 133 8.66 -3.02 1.95
N GLU A 134 9.88 -2.62 1.61
CA GLU A 134 10.12 -1.49 0.72
C GLU A 134 9.34 -1.66 -0.61
N ALA A 135 8.54 -0.65 -0.95
CA ALA A 135 7.69 -0.70 -2.13
C ALA A 135 8.50 -0.82 -3.45
N GLY A 136 9.73 -0.31 -3.47
CA GLY A 136 10.62 -0.32 -4.63
C GLY A 136 9.97 0.34 -5.85
N VAL A 137 10.13 -0.27 -7.03
CA VAL A 137 9.53 0.22 -8.29
C VAL A 137 8.00 0.30 -8.23
N PHE A 138 7.35 -0.51 -7.39
CA PHE A 138 5.90 -0.47 -7.22
C PHE A 138 5.42 0.75 -6.42
N GLY A 139 6.31 1.45 -5.71
CA GLY A 139 6.01 2.70 -5.01
C GLY A 139 5.52 3.82 -5.94
N ILE A 140 5.82 3.72 -7.23
CA ILE A 140 5.27 4.62 -8.26
C ILE A 140 3.74 4.64 -8.19
N MET A 141 3.07 3.57 -7.72
CA MET A 141 1.61 3.50 -7.59
C MET A 141 0.99 4.48 -6.61
N ASP A 142 1.74 4.95 -5.61
CA ASP A 142 1.22 5.80 -4.51
C ASP A 142 0.83 7.22 -4.95
N GLY A 143 1.50 7.76 -5.96
CA GLY A 143 1.27 9.13 -6.44
C GLY A 143 0.23 9.24 -7.57
N GLN A 144 -1.03 8.90 -7.33
CA GLN A 144 -2.15 9.20 -8.26
C GLN A 144 -3.31 9.85 -7.54
#